data_AF-A0A7J4FMQ8-F1
#
_entry.id   AF-A0A7J4FMQ8-F1
#
_cell.length_a   1.000
_cell.length_b   1.000
_cell.length_c   1.000
_cell.angle_alpha   90.00
_cell.angle_beta   90.00
_cell.angle_gamma   90.00
#
_symmetry.space_group_name_H-M   'P 1'
#
loop_
_entity.id
_entity.type
_entity.pdbx_description
1 polymer ?
#
loop_
_entity_poly.entity_id
_entity_poly.type
_entity_poly.pdbx_seq_one_letter_code
_entity_poly.pdbx_strand_id
1 'polypeptide(L)'
;MSRHHFFLVSLKIHLSYRHERKTLLAKQALISLCIAVKGLKAFIIPSIIGILGFGEEGELIEKVLFPKDPGEIAKRLKRINSGEIIAELETLIKKLRDKGYEIFVFEDSDLAKNVRERLEVASEVETQSSIGEAFRENLEEYAVKMQFLKSPSELPKLIHEVSMEISRMSVRKAAERRDFLVVQAVEALDDLDKTLNLFAGRMREWYGLHFPELTRLINNHEVYARLVHDLGKRENFSDENLGKYGLPKRKINQVIKAAQTSMGADLYDVDIE
;
A
#
# COMPACT_ATOMS: atom_id res chain seq x y z
N MET A 1 -70.56 -16.78 -61.25
CA MET A 1 -69.22 -16.63 -60.61
C MET A 1 -69.33 -17.09 -59.17
N SER A 2 -68.71 -18.24 -58.89
CA SER A 2 -69.22 -19.23 -57.94
C SER A 2 -68.84 -18.97 -56.48
N ARG A 3 -69.80 -19.17 -55.58
CA ARG A 3 -69.69 -19.14 -54.10
C ARG A 3 -68.50 -19.95 -53.55
N HIS A 4 -67.99 -20.92 -54.30
CA HIS A 4 -66.79 -21.69 -53.94
C HIS A 4 -65.49 -20.89 -53.91
N HIS A 5 -65.34 -19.86 -54.76
CA HIS A 5 -64.11 -19.05 -54.77
C HIS A 5 -64.03 -18.14 -53.54
N PHE A 6 -65.16 -17.58 -53.11
CA PHE A 6 -65.25 -16.78 -51.87
C PHE A 6 -64.99 -17.63 -50.62
N PHE A 7 -65.48 -18.87 -50.57
CA PHE A 7 -65.29 -19.76 -49.42
C PHE A 7 -63.82 -20.18 -49.26
N LEU A 8 -63.12 -20.49 -50.35
CA LEU A 8 -61.71 -20.86 -50.34
C LEU A 8 -60.79 -19.69 -49.96
N VAL A 9 -61.11 -18.47 -50.41
CA VAL A 9 -60.36 -17.25 -50.03
C VAL A 9 -60.58 -16.93 -48.55
N SER A 10 -61.82 -17.03 -48.06
CA SER A 10 -62.14 -16.79 -46.65
C SER A 10 -61.49 -17.83 -45.73
N LEU A 11 -61.46 -19.12 -46.11
CA LEU A 11 -60.78 -20.18 -45.37
C LEU A 11 -59.26 -19.98 -45.35
N LYS A 12 -58.64 -19.54 -46.46
CA LYS A 12 -57.22 -19.19 -46.53
C LYS A 12 -56.86 -18.01 -45.62
N ILE A 13 -57.69 -16.97 -45.60
CA ILE A 13 -57.48 -15.80 -44.72
C ILE A 13 -57.61 -16.23 -43.25
N HIS A 14 -58.61 -17.07 -42.93
CA HIS A 14 -58.81 -17.53 -41.56
C HIS A 14 -57.69 -18.47 -41.07
N LEU A 15 -57.18 -19.34 -41.94
CA LEU A 15 -56.02 -20.20 -41.66
C LEU A 15 -54.73 -19.38 -41.51
N SER A 16 -54.53 -18.35 -42.36
CA SER A 16 -53.38 -17.44 -42.28
C SER A 16 -53.40 -16.62 -40.98
N TYR A 17 -54.56 -16.07 -40.61
CA TYR A 17 -54.74 -15.34 -39.34
C TYR A 17 -54.52 -16.21 -38.10
N ARG A 18 -54.95 -17.49 -38.16
CA ARG A 18 -54.75 -18.45 -37.08
C ARG A 18 -53.28 -18.86 -36.95
N HIS A 19 -52.55 -18.93 -38.06
CA HIS A 19 -51.11 -19.18 -38.08
C HIS A 19 -50.33 -17.98 -37.54
N GLU A 20 -50.66 -16.77 -37.98
CA GLU A 20 -50.06 -15.52 -37.51
C GLU A 20 -50.28 -15.30 -36.01
N ARG A 21 -51.49 -15.53 -35.49
CA ARG A 21 -51.76 -15.47 -34.04
C ARG A 21 -51.00 -16.51 -33.25
N LYS A 22 -50.84 -17.75 -33.76
CA LYS A 22 -50.01 -18.78 -33.10
C LYS A 22 -48.54 -18.39 -33.08
N THR A 23 -48.01 -17.81 -34.17
CA THR A 23 -46.63 -17.29 -34.19
C THR A 23 -46.44 -16.04 -33.33
N LEU A 24 -47.45 -15.18 -33.21
CA LEU A 24 -47.40 -14.02 -32.31
C LEU A 24 -47.41 -14.48 -30.85
N LEU A 25 -48.31 -15.39 -30.47
CA LEU A 25 -48.37 -15.97 -29.13
C LEU A 25 -47.11 -16.79 -28.81
N ALA A 26 -46.55 -17.53 -29.76
CA ALA A 26 -45.28 -18.23 -29.58
C ALA A 26 -44.10 -17.27 -29.45
N LYS A 27 -44.07 -16.16 -30.22
CA LYS A 27 -43.09 -15.08 -30.04
C LYS A 27 -43.27 -14.34 -28.72
N GLN A 28 -44.50 -14.10 -28.26
CA GLN A 28 -44.79 -13.45 -26.99
C GLN A 28 -44.49 -14.35 -25.80
N ALA A 29 -44.70 -15.66 -25.95
CA ALA A 29 -44.27 -16.69 -25.01
C ALA A 29 -42.75 -16.83 -25.02
N LEU A 30 -42.06 -16.82 -26.17
CA LEU A 30 -40.60 -16.81 -26.27
C LEU A 30 -39.99 -15.52 -25.74
N ILE A 31 -40.62 -14.36 -25.93
CA ILE A 31 -40.19 -13.09 -25.34
C ILE A 31 -40.42 -13.14 -23.82
N SER A 32 -41.55 -13.67 -23.35
CA SER A 32 -41.77 -13.88 -21.91
C SER A 32 -40.82 -14.93 -21.31
N LEU A 33 -40.43 -15.96 -22.08
CA LEU A 33 -39.47 -16.99 -21.69
C LEU A 33 -38.02 -16.47 -21.72
N CYS A 34 -37.68 -15.59 -22.67
CA CYS A 34 -36.39 -14.90 -22.73
C CYS A 34 -36.28 -13.80 -21.67
N ILE A 35 -37.38 -13.16 -21.28
CA ILE A 35 -37.43 -12.27 -20.11
C ILE A 35 -37.31 -13.09 -18.80
N ALA A 36 -37.74 -14.36 -18.81
CA ALA A 36 -37.65 -15.27 -17.67
C ALA A 36 -36.27 -15.94 -17.46
N VAL A 37 -35.23 -15.61 -18.24
CA VAL A 37 -33.84 -16.04 -18.00
C VAL A 37 -32.93 -14.83 -17.81
N LYS A 38 -33.34 -13.90 -16.95
CA LYS A 38 -32.38 -13.04 -16.25
C LYS A 38 -32.21 -13.62 -14.86
N GLY A 39 -31.07 -14.28 -14.62
CA GLY A 39 -30.70 -14.73 -13.28
C GLY A 39 -30.73 -13.54 -12.32
N LEU A 40 -31.21 -13.74 -11.10
CA LEU A 40 -31.36 -12.68 -10.10
C LEU A 40 -29.99 -12.03 -9.82
N LYS A 41 -29.92 -10.70 -9.97
CA LYS A 41 -28.71 -9.93 -9.70
C LYS A 41 -28.67 -9.43 -8.26
N ALA A 42 -27.50 -9.53 -7.64
CA ALA A 42 -27.21 -8.95 -6.35
C ALA A 42 -26.04 -7.96 -6.45
N PHE A 43 -26.26 -6.74 -5.99
CA PHE A 43 -25.25 -5.70 -5.86
C PHE A 43 -24.50 -5.89 -4.54
N ILE A 44 -23.20 -6.13 -4.64
CA ILE A 44 -22.32 -6.32 -3.49
C ILE A 44 -21.62 -4.99 -3.18
N ILE A 45 -21.98 -4.41 -2.05
CA ILE A 45 -21.47 -3.10 -1.61
C ILE A 45 -20.66 -3.30 -0.33
N PRO A 46 -19.32 -3.21 -0.41
CA PRO A 46 -18.46 -3.11 0.76
C PRO A 46 -18.62 -1.77 1.46
N SER A 47 -18.62 -1.78 2.79
CA SER A 47 -18.77 -0.59 3.64
C SER A 47 -17.95 -0.71 4.92
N ILE A 48 -17.83 0.39 5.66
CA ILE A 48 -17.19 0.42 6.98
C ILE A 48 -17.87 -0.49 8.00
N ILE A 49 -19.17 -0.76 7.83
CA ILE A 49 -19.96 -1.61 8.73
C ILE A 49 -19.94 -3.10 8.35
N GLY A 50 -19.49 -3.44 7.14
CA GLY A 50 -19.55 -4.81 6.62
C GLY A 50 -19.70 -4.88 5.11
N ILE A 51 -20.05 -6.07 4.63
CA ILE A 51 -20.37 -6.32 3.22
C ILE A 51 -21.88 -6.56 3.10
N LEU A 52 -22.51 -5.82 2.19
CA LEU A 52 -23.95 -5.80 2.02
C LEU A 52 -24.34 -6.27 0.63
N GLY A 53 -25.41 -7.05 0.54
CA GLY A 53 -26.00 -7.53 -0.70
C GLY A 53 -27.36 -6.90 -0.92
N PHE A 54 -27.52 -6.17 -2.01
CA PHE A 54 -28.76 -5.51 -2.42
C PHE A 54 -29.34 -6.15 -3.68
N GLY A 55 -30.66 -6.12 -3.84
CA GLY A 55 -31.32 -6.50 -5.09
C GLY A 55 -31.33 -5.37 -6.11
N GLU A 56 -31.94 -5.61 -7.27
CA GLU A 56 -32.03 -4.63 -8.36
C GLU A 56 -32.90 -3.41 -8.01
N GLU A 57 -33.81 -3.52 -7.04
CA GLU A 57 -34.65 -2.41 -6.58
C GLU A 57 -34.00 -1.60 -5.44
N GLY A 58 -32.76 -1.95 -5.06
CA GLY A 58 -32.04 -1.30 -3.95
C GLY A 58 -32.48 -1.78 -2.57
N GLU A 59 -33.25 -2.86 -2.50
CA GLU A 59 -33.63 -3.51 -1.26
C GLU A 59 -32.47 -4.33 -0.68
N LEU A 60 -32.24 -4.22 0.63
CA LEU A 60 -31.21 -5.00 1.31
C LEU A 60 -31.66 -6.46 1.46
N ILE A 61 -30.96 -7.39 0.80
CA ILE A 61 -31.26 -8.82 0.79
C ILE A 61 -30.52 -9.57 1.88
N GLU A 62 -29.22 -9.30 2.04
CA GLU A 62 -28.38 -9.99 3.01
C GLU A 62 -27.21 -9.09 3.45
N LYS A 63 -26.65 -9.37 4.61
CA LYS A 63 -25.52 -8.62 5.16
C LYS A 63 -24.58 -9.52 5.94
N VAL A 64 -23.30 -9.17 5.93
CA VAL A 64 -22.29 -9.71 6.84
C VAL A 64 -21.55 -8.54 7.46
N LEU A 65 -21.86 -8.26 8.74
CA LEU A 65 -21.29 -7.14 9.47
C LEU A 65 -19.89 -7.45 9.96
N PHE A 66 -19.04 -6.44 10.02
CA PHE A 66 -17.69 -6.55 10.58
C PHE A 66 -17.71 -6.55 12.12
N PRO A 67 -16.61 -6.98 12.77
CA PRO A 67 -16.40 -6.68 14.17
C PRO A 67 -16.43 -5.17 14.40
N LYS A 68 -17.00 -4.71 15.52
CA LYS A 68 -17.06 -3.28 15.90
C LYS A 68 -15.72 -2.75 16.43
N ASP A 69 -14.62 -3.24 15.87
CA ASP A 69 -13.26 -2.85 16.19
C ASP A 69 -12.65 -2.08 15.00
N PRO A 70 -12.24 -0.82 15.17
CA PRO A 70 -11.71 0.00 14.07
C PRO A 70 -10.49 -0.61 13.36
N GLY A 71 -9.60 -1.29 14.10
CA GLY A 71 -8.40 -1.91 13.53
C GLY A 71 -8.74 -3.09 12.64
N GLU A 72 -9.67 -3.94 13.07
CA GLU A 72 -10.18 -5.08 12.31
C GLU A 72 -10.99 -4.66 11.07
N ILE A 73 -11.75 -3.56 11.16
CA ILE A 73 -12.43 -2.96 10.01
C ILE A 73 -11.40 -2.42 9.01
N ALA A 74 -10.41 -1.65 9.46
CA ALA A 74 -9.36 -1.09 8.60
C ALA A 74 -8.58 -2.17 7.84
N LYS A 75 -8.22 -3.27 8.52
CA LYS A 75 -7.57 -4.43 7.88
C LYS A 75 -8.43 -5.02 6.76
N ARG A 76 -9.73 -5.20 7.01
CA ARG A 76 -10.67 -5.77 6.02
C ARG A 76 -10.86 -4.84 4.83
N LEU A 77 -11.11 -3.56 5.08
CA LEU A 77 -11.25 -2.55 4.02
C LEU A 77 -10.00 -2.45 3.15
N LYS A 78 -8.80 -2.48 3.76
CA LYS A 78 -7.55 -2.45 3.01
C LYS A 78 -7.38 -3.65 2.07
N ARG A 79 -7.80 -4.85 2.52
CA ARG A 79 -7.76 -6.08 1.74
C ARG A 79 -8.79 -6.05 0.60
N ILE A 80 -10.01 -5.60 0.89
CA ILE A 80 -11.06 -5.42 -0.13
C ILE A 80 -10.60 -4.44 -1.20
N ASN A 81 -10.04 -3.29 -0.80
CA ASN A 81 -9.54 -2.26 -1.73
C ASN A 81 -8.33 -2.72 -2.56
N SER A 82 -7.67 -3.81 -2.20
CA SER A 82 -6.65 -4.46 -3.03
C SER A 82 -7.21 -5.65 -3.83
N GLY A 83 -8.54 -5.77 -3.93
CA GLY A 83 -9.23 -6.84 -4.65
C GLY A 83 -9.24 -8.19 -3.93
N GLU A 84 -8.79 -8.28 -2.68
CA GLU A 84 -8.75 -9.56 -1.96
C GLU A 84 -10.16 -9.99 -1.51
N ILE A 85 -10.45 -11.28 -1.69
CA ILE A 85 -11.66 -11.91 -1.15
C ILE A 85 -11.45 -12.21 0.34
N ILE A 86 -12.29 -11.61 1.18
CA ILE A 86 -12.33 -11.85 2.63
C ILE A 86 -13.45 -12.85 3.02
N ALA A 87 -13.37 -13.43 4.22
CA ALA A 87 -14.30 -14.47 4.67
C ALA A 87 -15.76 -13.98 4.72
N GLU A 88 -15.98 -12.71 5.06
CA GLU A 88 -17.30 -12.09 5.09
C GLU A 88 -17.92 -12.01 3.69
N LEU A 89 -17.09 -11.81 2.65
CA LEU A 89 -17.54 -11.76 1.26
C LEU A 89 -17.97 -13.14 0.78
N GLU A 90 -17.16 -14.17 1.06
CA GLU A 90 -17.50 -15.56 0.73
C GLU A 90 -18.79 -15.99 1.42
N THR A 91 -18.96 -15.59 2.68
CA THR A 91 -20.18 -15.89 3.46
C THR A 91 -21.40 -15.20 2.87
N LEU A 92 -21.28 -13.94 2.46
CA LEU A 92 -22.37 -13.20 1.84
C LEU A 92 -22.79 -13.84 0.51
N ILE A 93 -21.83 -14.14 -0.37
CA ILE A 93 -22.08 -14.76 -1.66
C ILE A 93 -22.78 -16.11 -1.50
N LYS A 94 -22.33 -16.96 -0.56
CA LYS A 94 -22.98 -18.25 -0.26
C LYS A 94 -24.44 -18.06 0.13
N LYS A 95 -24.73 -17.17 1.08
CA LYS A 95 -26.10 -16.88 1.52
C LYS A 95 -26.99 -16.35 0.39
N LEU A 96 -26.45 -15.53 -0.50
CA LEU A 96 -27.19 -14.99 -1.64
C LEU A 96 -27.46 -16.08 -2.70
N ARG A 97 -26.50 -16.99 -2.93
CA ARG A 97 -26.72 -18.16 -3.78
C ARG A 97 -27.84 -19.06 -3.25
N ASP A 98 -27.87 -19.29 -1.95
CA ASP A 98 -28.94 -20.08 -1.31
C ASP A 98 -30.33 -19.43 -1.48
N LYS A 99 -30.39 -18.12 -1.71
CA LYS A 99 -31.60 -17.35 -2.02
C LYS A 99 -31.92 -17.26 -3.53
N GLY A 100 -31.10 -17.87 -4.39
CA GLY A 100 -31.31 -17.91 -5.84
C GLY A 100 -30.65 -16.80 -6.65
N TYR A 101 -29.75 -16.01 -6.06
CA TYR A 101 -28.97 -15.02 -6.80
C TYR A 101 -27.80 -15.67 -7.54
N GLU A 102 -27.70 -15.36 -8.83
CA GLU A 102 -26.74 -16.00 -9.76
C GLU A 102 -25.66 -15.04 -10.24
N ILE A 103 -25.96 -13.74 -10.29
CA ILE A 103 -25.08 -12.71 -10.84
C ILE A 103 -24.74 -11.69 -9.74
N PHE A 104 -23.45 -11.45 -9.50
CA PHE A 104 -22.96 -10.54 -8.47
C PHE A 104 -22.32 -9.29 -9.07
N VAL A 105 -22.89 -8.13 -8.82
CA VAL A 105 -22.42 -6.84 -9.34
C VAL A 105 -21.52 -6.18 -8.30
N PHE A 106 -20.33 -5.75 -8.71
CA PHE A 106 -19.36 -5.07 -7.85
C PHE A 106 -18.98 -3.70 -8.43
N GLU A 107 -18.64 -2.75 -7.57
CA GLU A 107 -18.11 -1.45 -8.01
C GLU A 107 -16.61 -1.54 -8.42
N ASP A 108 -15.86 -2.49 -7.86
CA ASP A 108 -14.44 -2.69 -8.10
C ASP A 108 -14.17 -3.82 -9.12
N SER A 109 -13.37 -3.54 -10.16
CA SER A 109 -13.11 -4.47 -11.25
C SER A 109 -12.23 -5.65 -10.83
N ASP A 110 -11.26 -5.42 -9.94
CA ASP A 110 -10.33 -6.45 -9.49
C ASP A 110 -11.04 -7.44 -8.57
N LEU A 111 -11.88 -6.94 -7.66
CA LEU A 111 -12.71 -7.75 -6.79
C LEU A 111 -13.70 -8.60 -7.59
N ALA A 112 -14.38 -8.02 -8.59
CA ALA A 112 -15.29 -8.74 -9.48
C ALA A 112 -14.59 -9.88 -10.22
N LYS A 113 -13.38 -9.61 -10.76
CA LYS A 113 -12.57 -10.60 -11.46
C LYS A 113 -12.12 -11.72 -10.51
N ASN A 114 -11.56 -11.35 -9.36
CA ASN A 114 -11.07 -12.32 -8.38
C ASN A 114 -12.21 -13.22 -7.86
N VAL A 115 -13.39 -12.65 -7.61
CA VAL A 115 -14.58 -13.41 -7.22
C VAL A 115 -15.01 -14.38 -8.34
N ARG A 116 -15.02 -13.94 -9.60
CA ARG A 116 -15.33 -14.80 -10.76
C ARG A 116 -14.40 -16.00 -10.84
N GLU A 117 -13.10 -15.74 -10.73
CA GLU A 117 -12.06 -16.76 -10.89
C GLU A 117 -12.01 -17.72 -9.70
N ARG A 118 -12.17 -17.23 -8.47
CA ARG A 118 -11.99 -18.05 -7.25
C ARG A 118 -13.27 -18.71 -6.75
N LEU A 119 -14.42 -18.07 -6.93
CA LEU A 119 -15.71 -18.59 -6.44
C LEU A 119 -16.58 -19.17 -7.56
N GLU A 120 -16.11 -19.10 -8.81
CA GLU A 120 -16.78 -19.65 -10.00
C GLU A 120 -18.23 -19.14 -10.14
N VAL A 121 -18.46 -17.86 -9.81
CA VAL A 121 -19.76 -17.18 -9.92
C VAL A 121 -19.77 -16.17 -11.06
N ALA A 122 -20.94 -15.92 -11.64
CA ALA A 122 -21.09 -14.81 -12.58
C ALA A 122 -20.92 -13.48 -11.83
N SER A 123 -20.00 -12.64 -12.31
CA SER A 123 -19.78 -11.31 -11.76
C SER A 123 -19.84 -10.25 -12.85
N GLU A 124 -20.34 -9.07 -12.50
CA GLU A 124 -20.39 -7.89 -13.35
C GLU A 124 -19.74 -6.71 -12.62
N VAL A 125 -19.33 -5.69 -13.37
CA VAL A 125 -18.73 -4.47 -12.82
C VAL A 125 -19.61 -3.29 -13.15
N GLU A 126 -20.04 -2.56 -12.13
CA GLU A 126 -20.78 -1.31 -12.25
C GLU A 126 -20.18 -0.30 -11.27
N THR A 127 -19.24 0.51 -11.77
CA THR A 127 -18.39 1.38 -10.94
C THR A 127 -19.14 2.46 -10.16
N GLN A 128 -20.33 2.84 -10.62
CA GLN A 128 -21.18 3.85 -9.99
C GLN A 128 -22.63 3.37 -10.00
N SER A 129 -22.90 2.37 -9.17
CA SER A 129 -24.26 1.90 -8.99
C SER A 129 -25.10 2.93 -8.23
N SER A 130 -26.30 3.22 -8.72
CA SER A 130 -27.26 4.08 -8.02
C SER A 130 -27.61 3.52 -6.63
N ILE A 131 -27.59 2.19 -6.49
CA ILE A 131 -27.81 1.48 -5.22
C ILE A 131 -26.67 1.77 -4.24
N GLY A 132 -25.41 1.75 -4.70
CA GLY A 132 -24.24 2.08 -3.89
C GLY A 132 -24.25 3.52 -3.43
N GLU A 133 -24.64 4.45 -4.31
CA GLU A 133 -24.81 5.86 -3.98
C GLU A 133 -25.90 6.07 -2.92
N ALA A 134 -27.11 5.55 -3.14
CA ALA A 134 -28.22 5.64 -2.20
C ALA A 134 -27.90 5.01 -0.84
N PHE A 135 -27.15 3.90 -0.82
CA PHE A 135 -26.68 3.30 0.42
C PHE A 135 -25.68 4.20 1.17
N ARG A 136 -24.72 4.80 0.45
CA ARG A 136 -23.72 5.71 1.06
C ARG A 136 -24.38 6.97 1.64
N GLU A 137 -25.36 7.53 0.95
CA GLU A 137 -26.13 8.68 1.43
C GLU A 137 -26.87 8.38 2.74
N ASN A 138 -27.38 7.16 2.91
CA ASN A 138 -28.18 6.75 4.07
C ASN A 138 -27.42 5.80 5.02
N LEU A 139 -26.09 5.78 4.96
CA LEU A 139 -25.26 4.81 5.67
C LEU A 139 -25.51 4.83 7.19
N GLU A 140 -25.72 6.01 7.77
CA GLU A 140 -25.99 6.18 9.20
C GLU A 140 -27.31 5.53 9.64
N GLU A 141 -28.36 5.68 8.83
CA GLU A 141 -29.66 5.05 9.09
C GLU A 141 -29.54 3.52 8.97
N TYR A 142 -28.86 3.04 7.94
CA TYR A 142 -28.59 1.62 7.76
C TYR A 142 -27.78 1.05 8.91
N ALA A 143 -26.74 1.74 9.38
CA ALA A 143 -25.90 1.30 10.48
C ALA A 143 -26.67 1.14 11.79
N VAL A 144 -27.62 2.03 12.07
CA VAL A 144 -28.51 1.93 13.24
C VAL A 144 -29.57 0.85 13.05
N LYS A 145 -30.24 0.80 11.88
CA LYS A 145 -31.23 -0.24 11.53
C LYS A 145 -30.63 -1.64 11.64
N MET A 146 -29.35 -1.79 11.32
CA MET A 146 -28.62 -3.04 11.42
C MET A 146 -28.07 -3.35 12.81
N GLN A 147 -28.31 -2.49 13.81
CA GLN A 147 -27.78 -2.57 15.17
C GLN A 147 -26.24 -2.58 15.21
N PHE A 148 -25.60 -2.04 14.17
CA PHE A 148 -24.15 -1.86 14.14
C PHE A 148 -23.75 -0.68 15.01
N LEU A 149 -24.47 0.44 14.88
CA LEU A 149 -24.33 1.62 15.74
C LEU A 149 -25.54 1.77 16.65
N LYS A 150 -25.35 2.45 17.80
CA LYS A 150 -26.46 2.78 18.71
C LYS A 150 -27.19 4.05 18.27
N SER A 151 -26.49 4.96 17.61
CA SER A 151 -26.98 6.26 17.16
C SER A 151 -26.29 6.68 15.87
N PRO A 152 -26.95 7.44 14.97
CA PRO A 152 -26.31 8.01 13.77
C PRO A 152 -25.06 8.83 14.11
N SER A 153 -25.06 9.50 15.26
CA SER A 153 -23.94 10.33 15.73
C SER A 153 -22.64 9.57 16.03
N GLU A 154 -22.67 8.25 16.11
CA GLU A 154 -21.46 7.43 16.30
C GLU A 154 -20.67 7.21 15.00
N LEU A 155 -21.33 7.34 13.83
CA LEU A 155 -20.73 7.04 12.54
C LEU A 155 -19.50 7.92 12.23
N PRO A 156 -19.54 9.26 12.42
CA PRO A 156 -18.37 10.11 12.15
C PRO A 156 -17.15 9.71 13.00
N LYS A 157 -17.37 9.32 14.26
CA LYS A 157 -16.30 8.86 15.15
C LYS A 157 -15.68 7.57 14.65
N LEU A 158 -16.50 6.59 14.25
CA LEU A 158 -16.03 5.32 13.68
C LEU A 158 -15.23 5.55 12.39
N ILE A 159 -15.74 6.40 11.48
CA ILE A 159 -15.06 6.74 10.23
C ILE A 159 -13.68 7.35 10.53
N HIS A 160 -13.61 8.26 11.50
CA HIS A 160 -12.35 8.87 11.91
C HIS A 160 -11.35 7.83 12.43
N GLU A 161 -11.77 6.97 13.37
CA GLU A 161 -10.91 5.95 13.96
C GLU A 161 -10.41 4.94 12.93
N VAL A 162 -11.29 4.44 12.05
CA VAL A 162 -10.92 3.52 10.96
C VAL A 162 -9.97 4.19 9.96
N SER A 163 -10.24 5.45 9.58
CA SER A 163 -9.36 6.20 8.69
C SER A 163 -7.98 6.35 9.30
N MET A 164 -7.89 6.59 10.60
CA MET A 164 -6.60 6.68 11.30
C MET A 164 -5.83 5.36 11.32
N GLU A 165 -6.52 4.23 11.48
CA GLU A 165 -5.88 2.92 11.36
C GLU A 165 -5.37 2.65 9.93
N ILE A 166 -6.17 2.96 8.91
CA ILE A 166 -5.75 2.83 7.50
C ILE A 166 -4.51 3.70 7.23
N SER A 167 -4.51 4.96 7.69
CA SER A 167 -3.37 5.87 7.56
C SER A 167 -2.12 5.32 8.26
N ARG A 168 -2.24 4.86 9.52
CA ARG A 168 -1.13 4.24 10.25
C ARG A 168 -0.54 3.05 9.49
N MET A 169 -1.40 2.16 9.00
CA MET A 169 -0.96 0.99 8.21
C MET A 169 -0.26 1.38 6.91
N SER A 170 -0.65 2.49 6.27
CA SER A 170 -0.04 2.98 5.04
C SER A 170 1.32 3.65 5.29
N VAL A 171 1.42 4.47 6.34
CA VAL A 171 2.70 5.07 6.78
C VAL A 171 3.70 3.98 7.16
N ARG A 172 3.27 2.97 7.93
CA ARG A 172 4.12 1.84 8.33
C ARG A 172 4.66 1.09 7.11
N LYS A 173 3.80 0.74 6.15
CA LYS A 173 4.19 0.07 4.90
C LYS A 173 5.18 0.91 4.07
N ALA A 174 5.05 2.23 4.10
CA ALA A 174 5.99 3.13 3.41
C ALA A 174 7.36 3.17 4.11
N ALA A 175 7.38 3.24 5.44
CA ALA A 175 8.60 3.23 6.24
C ALA A 175 9.37 1.88 6.18
N GLU A 176 8.65 0.78 6.01
CA GLU A 176 9.24 -0.57 5.86
C GLU A 176 9.93 -0.80 4.49
N ARG A 177 9.88 0.16 3.56
CA ARG A 177 10.57 0.02 2.27
C ARG A 177 12.07 0.03 2.49
N ARG A 178 12.71 -1.14 2.35
CA ARG A 178 14.16 -1.34 2.47
C ARG A 178 14.97 -0.31 1.68
N ASP A 179 14.51 0.07 0.50
CA ASP A 179 15.20 1.01 -0.38
C ASP A 179 15.37 2.39 0.28
N PHE A 180 14.41 2.81 1.10
CA PHE A 180 14.51 4.06 1.86
C PHE A 180 15.64 3.98 2.90
N LEU A 181 15.76 2.86 3.62
CA LEU A 181 16.82 2.66 4.61
C LEU A 181 18.21 2.60 3.97
N VAL A 182 18.32 2.01 2.78
CA VAL A 182 19.60 1.96 2.04
C VAL A 182 20.03 3.35 1.61
N VAL A 183 19.12 4.17 1.08
CA VAL A 183 19.44 5.56 0.69
C VAL A 183 19.92 6.36 1.90
N GLN A 184 19.22 6.27 3.03
CA GLN A 184 19.62 6.96 4.26
C GLN A 184 21.00 6.51 4.78
N ALA A 185 21.33 5.23 4.65
CA ALA A 185 22.64 4.72 5.06
C ALA A 185 23.78 5.22 4.15
N VAL A 186 23.53 5.34 2.84
CA VAL A 186 24.50 5.91 1.89
C VAL A 186 24.73 7.39 2.16
N GLU A 187 23.66 8.16 2.37
CA GLU A 187 23.76 9.58 2.72
C GLU A 187 24.54 9.78 4.04
N ALA A 188 24.28 8.94 5.05
CA ALA A 188 25.01 8.99 6.30
C ALA A 188 26.52 8.68 6.11
N LEU A 189 26.87 7.75 5.22
CA LEU A 189 28.27 7.44 4.92
C LEU A 189 28.96 8.61 4.23
N ASP A 190 28.30 9.24 3.25
CA ASP A 190 28.82 10.43 2.58
C ASP A 190 29.02 11.60 3.55
N ASP A 191 28.11 11.78 4.50
CA ASP A 191 28.22 12.81 5.52
C ASP A 191 29.35 12.51 6.53
N LEU A 192 29.51 11.26 6.93
CA LEU A 192 30.66 10.82 7.74
C LEU A 192 31.99 11.12 7.03
N ASP A 193 32.10 10.82 5.74
CA ASP A 193 33.32 11.10 4.97
C ASP A 193 33.63 12.61 4.90
N LYS A 194 32.62 13.45 4.70
CA LYS A 194 32.78 14.92 4.73
C LYS A 194 33.23 15.39 6.12
N THR A 195 32.60 14.88 7.18
CA THR A 195 32.94 15.24 8.57
C THR A 195 34.34 14.78 8.95
N LEU A 196 34.74 13.57 8.55
CA LEU A 196 36.09 13.05 8.79
C LEU A 196 37.14 13.92 8.12
N ASN A 197 36.91 14.33 6.86
CA ASN A 197 37.83 15.22 6.16
C ASN A 197 37.91 16.61 6.83
N LEU A 198 36.77 17.16 7.26
CA LEU A 198 36.73 18.43 7.98
C LEU A 198 37.52 18.37 9.30
N PHE A 199 37.28 17.35 10.12
CA PHE A 199 37.97 17.17 11.40
C PHE A 199 39.45 16.86 11.22
N ALA A 200 39.82 16.04 10.22
CA ALA A 200 41.21 15.78 9.94
C ALA A 200 41.96 17.03 9.45
N GLY A 201 41.29 17.89 8.66
CA GLY A 201 41.81 19.21 8.30
C GLY A 201 42.03 20.08 9.54
N ARG A 202 41.01 20.21 10.39
CA ARG A 202 41.09 21.02 11.62
C ARG A 202 42.18 20.53 12.57
N MET A 203 42.29 19.22 12.76
CA MET A 203 43.32 18.61 13.60
C MET A 203 44.72 18.90 13.06
N ARG A 204 44.91 18.85 11.74
CA ARG A 204 46.20 19.17 11.10
C ARG A 204 46.57 20.65 11.21
N GLU A 205 45.60 21.54 11.16
CA GLU A 205 45.82 22.97 11.39
C GLU A 205 46.25 23.22 12.84
N TRP A 206 45.55 22.61 13.80
CA TRP A 206 45.80 22.82 15.22
C TRP A 206 47.11 22.17 15.69
N TYR A 207 47.29 20.87 15.44
CA TYR A 207 48.54 20.18 15.77
C TYR A 207 49.72 20.64 14.91
N GLY A 208 49.46 21.17 13.72
CA GLY A 208 50.46 21.80 12.87
C GLY A 208 51.14 23.01 13.51
N LEU A 209 50.54 23.63 14.53
CA LEU A 209 51.20 24.67 15.33
C LEU A 209 52.39 24.09 16.13
N HIS A 210 52.29 22.83 16.56
CA HIS A 210 53.31 22.13 17.34
C HIS A 210 54.30 21.33 16.49
N PHE A 211 53.80 20.68 15.45
CA PHE A 211 54.61 19.83 14.58
C PHE A 211 54.19 19.97 13.11
N PRO A 212 54.51 21.12 12.46
CA PRO A 212 54.04 21.44 11.12
C PRO A 212 54.53 20.46 10.04
N GLU A 213 55.71 19.87 10.21
CA GLU A 213 56.32 18.94 9.26
C GLU A 213 55.54 17.61 9.19
N LEU A 214 54.92 17.18 10.30
CA LEU A 214 54.14 15.94 10.34
C LEU A 214 52.97 15.97 9.34
N THR A 215 52.37 17.15 9.15
CA THR A 215 51.24 17.36 8.23
C THR A 215 51.59 16.99 6.79
N ARG A 216 52.80 17.32 6.34
CA ARG A 216 53.30 16.95 4.99
C ARG A 216 53.81 15.53 4.90
N LEU A 217 54.31 14.97 6.01
CA LEU A 217 54.87 13.62 6.02
C LEU A 217 53.77 12.56 6.03
N ILE A 218 52.70 12.73 6.81
CA ILE A 218 51.64 11.72 6.95
C ILE A 218 50.38 12.16 6.21
N ASN A 219 50.12 11.54 5.04
CA ASN A 219 48.95 11.89 4.21
C ASN A 219 47.65 11.26 4.70
N ASN A 220 47.71 10.04 5.26
CA ASN A 220 46.52 9.33 5.72
C ASN A 220 45.97 9.99 7.01
N HIS A 221 44.69 10.37 7.00
CA HIS A 221 44.01 11.05 8.11
C HIS A 221 43.93 10.20 9.39
N GLU A 222 43.58 8.92 9.25
CA GLU A 222 43.51 7.99 10.38
C GLU A 222 44.87 7.83 11.05
N VAL A 223 45.93 7.58 10.26
CA VAL A 223 47.29 7.42 10.80
C VAL A 223 47.76 8.70 11.48
N TYR A 224 47.48 9.88 10.89
CA TYR A 224 47.82 11.17 11.51
C TYR A 224 47.10 11.33 12.85
N ALA A 225 45.78 11.09 12.89
CA ALA A 225 44.99 11.22 14.11
C ALA A 225 45.45 10.28 15.22
N ARG A 226 45.77 9.01 14.87
CA ARG A 226 46.30 8.05 15.83
C ARG A 226 47.65 8.46 16.39
N LEU A 227 48.55 9.00 15.55
CA LEU A 227 49.85 9.49 16.03
C LEU A 227 49.71 10.69 16.98
N VAL A 228 48.83 11.63 16.66
CA VAL A 228 48.54 12.79 17.52
C VAL A 228 47.96 12.34 18.85
N HIS A 229 46.96 11.45 18.83
CA HIS A 229 46.31 10.93 20.03
C HIS A 229 47.24 10.07 20.90
N ASP A 230 47.96 9.11 20.29
CA ASP A 230 48.71 8.10 21.04
C ASP A 230 50.10 8.61 21.49
N LEU A 231 50.72 9.52 20.72
CA LEU A 231 52.07 10.03 21.04
C LEU A 231 52.04 11.45 21.64
N GLY A 232 51.01 12.24 21.36
CA GLY A 232 50.90 13.62 21.86
C GLY A 232 52.07 14.47 21.38
N LYS A 233 53.02 14.73 22.28
CA LYS A 233 54.19 15.57 22.02
C LYS A 233 55.16 14.97 21.00
N ARG A 234 55.79 15.81 20.16
CA ARG A 234 56.73 15.38 19.11
C ARG A 234 57.97 14.67 19.67
N GLU A 235 58.34 14.89 20.93
CA GLU A 235 59.44 14.22 21.63
C GLU A 235 59.19 12.70 21.79
N ASN A 236 57.93 12.27 21.77
CA ASN A 236 57.56 10.85 21.89
C ASN A 236 57.66 10.09 20.56
N PHE A 237 58.02 10.75 19.45
CA PHE A 237 58.12 10.15 18.12
C PHE A 237 59.47 9.42 17.96
N SER A 238 59.53 8.19 18.50
CA SER A 238 60.67 7.28 18.41
C SER A 238 60.44 6.16 17.39
N ASP A 239 61.52 5.45 16.99
CA ASP A 239 61.44 4.30 16.07
C ASP A 239 60.52 3.20 16.61
N GLU A 240 60.63 2.89 17.91
CA GLU A 240 59.79 1.90 18.60
C GLU A 240 58.31 2.30 18.62
N ASN A 241 58.03 3.57 18.90
CA ASN A 241 56.66 4.07 18.96
C ASN A 241 56.02 4.12 17.57
N LEU A 242 56.76 4.58 16.55
CA LEU A 242 56.27 4.71 15.18
C LEU A 242 56.13 3.36 14.45
N GLY A 243 56.89 2.35 14.85
CA GLY A 243 56.84 1.00 14.25
C GLY A 243 55.46 0.34 14.31
N LYS A 244 54.59 0.77 15.24
CA LYS A 244 53.24 0.22 15.46
C LYS A 244 52.19 0.71 14.45
N TYR A 245 52.51 1.70 13.62
CA TYR A 245 51.54 2.35 12.71
C TYR A 245 51.68 1.94 11.24
N GLY A 246 52.40 0.84 10.96
CA GLY A 246 52.53 0.30 9.59
C GLY A 246 53.26 1.23 8.61
N LEU A 247 54.04 2.19 9.11
CA LEU A 247 54.79 3.14 8.29
C LEU A 247 56.07 2.48 7.74
N PRO A 248 56.44 2.73 6.47
CA PRO A 248 57.73 2.28 5.93
C PRO A 248 58.90 2.86 6.74
N LYS A 249 59.98 2.09 6.96
CA LYS A 249 61.17 2.54 7.71
C LYS A 249 61.74 3.88 7.22
N ARG A 250 61.74 4.10 5.91
CA ARG A 250 62.16 5.39 5.32
C ARG A 250 61.34 6.57 5.85
N LYS A 251 60.03 6.37 6.00
CA LYS A 251 59.07 7.39 6.46
C LYS A 251 59.19 7.64 7.96
N ILE A 252 59.39 6.57 8.74
CA ILE A 252 59.71 6.65 10.17
C ILE A 252 60.96 7.52 10.39
N ASN A 253 62.05 7.22 9.70
CA ASN A 253 63.29 8.01 9.80
C ASN A 253 63.11 9.48 9.43
N GLN A 254 62.27 9.78 8.43
CA GLN A 254 61.94 11.16 8.06
C GLN A 254 61.16 11.88 9.15
N VAL A 255 60.19 11.21 9.78
CA VAL A 255 59.39 11.79 10.87
C VAL A 255 60.24 12.04 12.10
N ILE A 256 61.10 11.10 12.51
CA ILE A 256 62.01 11.27 13.66
C ILE A 256 62.95 12.46 13.44
N LYS A 257 63.55 12.54 12.25
CA LYS A 257 64.45 13.65 11.90
C LYS A 257 63.70 14.98 11.90
N ALA A 258 62.47 15.01 11.37
CA ALA A 258 61.64 16.20 11.37
C ALA A 258 61.23 16.63 12.79
N ALA A 259 60.95 15.68 13.69
CA ALA A 259 60.62 15.99 15.08
C ALA A 259 61.79 16.68 15.81
N GLN A 260 63.03 16.22 15.57
CA GLN A 260 64.24 16.79 16.18
C GLN A 260 64.58 18.20 15.67
N THR A 261 64.21 18.51 14.42
CA THR A 261 64.50 19.81 13.79
C THR A 261 63.23 20.62 13.55
N SER A 262 62.15 20.32 14.25
CA SER A 262 60.83 20.94 14.07
C SER A 262 60.89 22.43 14.38
N MET A 263 60.20 23.24 13.58
CA MET A 263 60.02 24.68 13.84
C MET A 263 58.74 25.00 14.62
N GLY A 264 57.94 23.99 14.98
CA GLY A 264 56.68 24.20 15.68
C GLY A 264 56.85 24.65 17.14
N ALA A 265 55.81 25.29 17.67
CA ALA A 265 55.77 25.78 19.04
C ALA A 265 55.71 24.61 20.04
N ASP A 266 56.18 24.83 21.26
CA ASP A 266 55.96 23.91 22.36
C ASP A 266 54.49 24.00 22.82
N LEU A 267 53.88 22.85 23.09
CA LEU A 267 52.54 22.77 23.68
C LEU A 267 52.65 22.26 25.12
N TYR A 268 51.82 22.79 26.01
CA TYR A 268 51.65 22.23 27.34
C TYR A 268 50.82 20.94 27.27
N ASP A 269 50.92 20.08 28.28
CA ASP A 269 50.13 18.82 28.30
C ASP A 269 48.62 19.10 28.27
N VAL A 270 48.18 20.17 28.93
CA VAL A 270 46.78 20.65 28.90
C VAL A 270 46.34 21.16 27.53
N ASP A 271 47.28 21.52 26.64
CA ASP A 271 46.96 21.91 25.28
C ASP A 271 46.88 20.70 24.35
N ILE A 272 47.23 19.49 24.81
CA ILE A 272 47.22 18.25 24.01
C ILE A 272 46.06 17.33 24.42
N GLU A 273 45.68 17.35 25.71
CA GLU A 273 44.46 16.72 26.25
C GLU A 273 43.17 17.27 25.64
#